data_AF-A0A7C2LKV1-F1
#
_entry.id   AF-A0A7C2LKV1-F1
#
_cell.length_a   1.000
_cell.length_b   1.000
_cell.length_c   1.000
_cell.angle_alpha   90.00
_cell.angle_beta   90.00
_cell.angle_gamma   90.00
#
_symmetry.space_group_name_H-M   'P 1'
#
loop_
_entity.id
_entity.type
_entity.pdbx_description
1 polymer ?
#
loop_
_entity_poly.entity_id
_entity_poly.type
_entity_poly.pdbx_seq_one_letter_code
_entity_poly.pdbx_strand_id
1 'polypeptide(L)'
;MKKLISYQLVTLLLSLTIAGCAPLSKNSGPPVDCTPPVLNGAAAAGETRLAFDFSEPVVMDPDSFSSEPLLTVEAAETEESRLVLTVSPMAVGREYRCRLTVRDQAGNSTWLVTSVYGYNPRVPGVLLNEFITQGSSTHPDLVELKVLTRGNLGGLTFYHGTPDRFRYRFTFPALEVAAGDFILLHLKPEGLPTEINETAEKDASGGLDSSPVAYDFWVPDGDGLSGNNGVIVLTVQPGGKVLDAVLYSTRTSESDEQYRGFGSYDLLLQAETLAAQGAWQIELELVRPEDAVNPDDSTATRSICRMPDAPDTNTKDDFHIVPTRGSTFGTQNSVEVYIP
;
A
#
# COMPACT_ATOMS: atom_id res chain seq x y z
N MET A 1 -11.95 -0.10 -87.85
CA MET A 1 -12.30 0.06 -86.42
C MET A 1 -12.39 -1.26 -85.62
N LYS A 2 -12.53 -2.46 -86.21
CA LYS A 2 -12.64 -3.73 -85.43
C LYS A 2 -11.32 -4.29 -84.85
N LYS A 3 -10.13 -3.89 -85.35
CA LYS A 3 -8.85 -4.44 -84.88
C LYS A 3 -8.25 -3.72 -83.65
N LEU A 4 -8.69 -2.49 -83.34
CA LEU A 4 -8.13 -1.72 -82.21
C LEU A 4 -8.72 -2.15 -80.84
N ILE A 5 -9.95 -2.66 -80.84
CA ILE A 5 -10.65 -3.11 -79.62
C ILE A 5 -10.04 -4.43 -79.08
N SER A 6 -9.48 -5.26 -79.95
CA SER A 6 -8.90 -6.56 -79.56
C SER A 6 -7.60 -6.43 -78.77
N TYR A 7 -6.79 -5.40 -79.02
CA TYR A 7 -5.53 -5.23 -78.29
C TYR A 7 -5.74 -4.60 -76.91
N GLN A 8 -6.70 -3.67 -76.76
CA GLN A 8 -6.99 -3.10 -75.44
C GLN A 8 -7.63 -4.11 -74.47
N LEU A 9 -8.41 -5.06 -74.96
CA LEU A 9 -8.99 -6.12 -74.11
C LEU A 9 -7.92 -7.10 -73.59
N VAL A 10 -6.90 -7.39 -74.40
CA VAL A 10 -5.80 -8.30 -74.02
C VAL A 10 -4.86 -7.63 -73.02
N THR A 11 -4.58 -6.33 -73.16
CA THR A 11 -3.75 -5.61 -72.19
C THR A 11 -4.46 -5.40 -70.85
N LEU A 12 -5.80 -5.23 -70.85
CA LEU A 12 -6.59 -5.10 -69.62
C LEU A 12 -6.73 -6.44 -68.88
N LEU A 13 -6.79 -7.57 -69.59
CA LEU A 13 -6.81 -8.90 -68.95
C LEU A 13 -5.46 -9.29 -68.34
N LEU A 14 -4.34 -8.80 -68.89
CA LEU A 14 -3.00 -9.15 -68.41
C LEU A 14 -2.56 -8.30 -67.19
N SER A 15 -3.16 -7.13 -66.97
CA SER A 15 -2.92 -6.32 -65.77
C SER A 15 -3.75 -6.78 -64.56
N LEU A 16 -4.85 -7.50 -64.78
CA LEU A 16 -5.69 -8.09 -63.73
C LEU A 16 -5.11 -9.37 -63.10
N THR A 17 -4.09 -10.00 -63.72
CA THR A 17 -3.46 -11.22 -63.18
C THR A 17 -2.24 -10.97 -62.30
N ILE A 18 -1.74 -9.72 -62.21
CA ILE A 18 -0.56 -9.37 -61.39
C ILE A 18 -0.98 -8.76 -60.04
N ALA A 19 -2.27 -8.47 -59.83
CA ALA A 19 -2.82 -8.03 -58.55
C ALA A 19 -3.38 -9.20 -57.70
N GLY A 20 -2.85 -10.41 -57.89
CA GLY A 20 -3.15 -11.53 -57.01
C GLY A 20 -2.32 -11.40 -55.73
N CYS A 21 -2.92 -10.91 -54.63
CA CYS A 21 -2.42 -11.25 -53.30
C CYS A 21 -2.35 -12.78 -53.23
N ALA A 22 -1.14 -13.34 -53.29
CA ALA A 22 -0.96 -14.75 -53.04
C ALA A 22 -1.53 -15.01 -51.63
N PRO A 23 -2.49 -15.96 -51.48
CA PRO A 23 -2.92 -16.33 -50.15
C PRO A 23 -1.69 -16.82 -49.40
N LEU A 24 -1.40 -16.21 -48.24
CA LEU A 24 -0.41 -16.73 -47.31
C LEU A 24 -0.70 -18.23 -47.16
N SER A 25 0.23 -19.07 -47.58
CA SER A 25 0.11 -20.51 -47.41
C SER A 25 -0.24 -20.74 -45.95
N LYS A 26 -1.31 -21.50 -45.69
CA LYS A 26 -1.74 -21.95 -44.36
C LYS A 26 -0.73 -22.94 -43.77
N ASN A 27 0.55 -22.59 -43.79
CA ASN A 27 1.55 -23.11 -42.89
C ASN A 27 1.50 -22.24 -41.65
N SER A 28 0.38 -22.30 -40.91
CA SER A 28 0.46 -21.99 -39.50
C SER A 28 1.37 -23.08 -38.93
N GLY A 29 2.62 -22.72 -38.66
CA GLY A 29 3.52 -23.56 -37.89
C GLY A 29 2.88 -23.96 -36.56
N PRO A 30 3.55 -24.79 -35.75
CA PRO A 30 3.08 -25.02 -34.39
C PRO A 30 2.79 -23.68 -33.71
N PRO A 31 1.73 -23.59 -32.87
CA PRO A 31 1.41 -22.35 -32.18
C PRO A 31 2.66 -21.85 -31.46
N VAL A 32 3.11 -20.67 -31.85
CA VAL A 32 4.22 -19.97 -31.21
C VAL A 32 3.64 -19.22 -30.04
N ASP A 33 4.29 -19.29 -28.88
CA ASP A 33 3.91 -18.48 -27.74
C ASP A 33 4.20 -17.00 -28.07
N CYS A 34 3.14 -16.20 -28.07
CA CYS A 34 3.18 -14.77 -28.33
C CYS A 34 2.86 -13.97 -27.06
N THR A 35 2.82 -14.63 -25.90
CA THR A 35 2.51 -14.00 -24.61
C THR A 35 3.81 -13.48 -24.00
N PRO A 36 3.92 -12.17 -23.73
CA PRO A 36 5.12 -11.65 -23.08
C PRO A 36 5.10 -11.97 -21.58
N PRO A 37 6.29 -12.05 -20.93
CA PRO A 37 6.39 -12.32 -19.51
C PRO A 37 5.73 -11.22 -18.68
N VAL A 38 4.92 -11.59 -17.69
CA VAL A 38 4.18 -10.68 -16.81
C VAL A 38 4.89 -10.57 -15.47
N LEU A 39 5.08 -9.35 -14.95
CA LEU A 39 5.59 -9.13 -13.61
C LEU A 39 4.49 -9.41 -12.58
N ASN A 40 4.72 -10.38 -11.72
CA ASN A 40 3.82 -10.76 -10.63
C ASN A 40 4.18 -10.06 -9.31
N GLY A 41 5.45 -9.72 -9.10
CA GLY A 41 5.91 -9.07 -7.88
C GLY A 41 7.31 -8.48 -8.00
N ALA A 42 7.58 -7.44 -7.21
CA ALA A 42 8.90 -6.83 -7.10
C ALA A 42 9.15 -6.41 -5.64
N ALA A 43 10.31 -6.79 -5.08
CA ALA A 43 10.65 -6.46 -3.70
C ALA A 43 12.17 -6.45 -3.48
N ALA A 44 12.62 -5.74 -2.43
CA ALA A 44 13.97 -5.88 -1.94
C ALA A 44 14.07 -7.17 -1.14
N ALA A 45 15.00 -8.05 -1.53
CA ALA A 45 15.28 -9.32 -0.86
C ALA A 45 16.46 -9.20 0.14
N GLY A 46 17.04 -8.01 0.27
CA GLY A 46 18.14 -7.69 1.17
C GLY A 46 18.66 -6.28 0.90
N GLU A 47 19.73 -5.88 1.58
CA GLU A 47 20.30 -4.52 1.45
C GLU A 47 20.86 -4.22 0.05
N THR A 48 21.28 -5.27 -0.66
CA THR A 48 21.91 -5.20 -1.99
C THR A 48 21.23 -6.12 -3.01
N ARG A 49 20.01 -6.59 -2.72
CA ARG A 49 19.30 -7.56 -3.58
C ARG A 49 17.90 -7.08 -3.91
N LEU A 50 17.60 -6.99 -5.21
CA LEU A 50 16.25 -6.80 -5.74
C LEU A 50 15.77 -8.13 -6.33
N ALA A 51 14.52 -8.49 -6.08
CA ALA A 51 13.88 -9.66 -6.65
C ALA A 51 12.63 -9.25 -7.44
N PHE A 52 12.49 -9.83 -8.63
CA PHE A 52 11.35 -9.64 -9.53
C PHE A 52 10.81 -11.02 -9.91
N ASP A 53 9.56 -11.28 -9.55
CA ASP A 53 8.88 -12.54 -9.83
C ASP A 53 8.04 -12.38 -11.11
N PHE A 54 8.25 -13.24 -12.10
CA PHE A 54 7.56 -13.24 -13.39
C PHE A 54 6.65 -14.46 -13.57
N SER A 55 5.79 -14.41 -14.58
CA SER A 55 4.91 -15.54 -14.99
C SER A 55 5.68 -16.73 -15.56
N GLU A 56 6.92 -16.51 -16.00
CA GLU A 56 7.76 -17.51 -16.68
C GLU A 56 9.24 -17.13 -16.58
N PRO A 57 10.18 -18.03 -16.95
CA PRO A 57 11.61 -17.73 -16.96
C PRO A 57 11.99 -16.59 -17.92
N VAL A 58 12.81 -15.66 -17.43
CA VAL A 58 13.24 -14.49 -18.20
C VAL A 58 14.77 -14.32 -18.22
N VAL A 59 15.25 -13.68 -19.27
CA VAL A 59 16.61 -13.12 -19.37
C VAL A 59 16.52 -11.60 -19.41
N MET A 60 17.50 -10.93 -18.79
CA MET A 60 17.60 -9.49 -18.75
C MET A 60 19.00 -9.06 -19.19
N ASP A 61 19.07 -8.00 -19.98
CA ASP A 61 20.32 -7.27 -20.21
C ASP A 61 20.58 -6.33 -19.01
N PRO A 62 21.68 -6.47 -18.26
CA PRO A 62 22.02 -5.57 -17.15
C PRO A 62 21.99 -4.09 -17.52
N ASP A 63 22.37 -3.74 -18.75
CA ASP A 63 22.37 -2.35 -19.23
C ASP A 63 20.96 -1.80 -19.47
N SER A 64 19.94 -2.66 -19.49
CA SER A 64 18.53 -2.25 -19.57
C SER A 64 17.97 -1.77 -18.22
N PHE A 65 18.64 -2.11 -17.11
CA PHE A 65 18.19 -1.72 -15.79
C PHE A 65 18.60 -0.28 -15.47
N SER A 66 17.65 0.49 -14.95
CA SER A 66 17.91 1.79 -14.36
C SER A 66 16.98 2.02 -13.17
N SER A 67 17.40 2.88 -12.25
CA SER A 67 16.58 3.22 -11.09
C SER A 67 16.73 4.69 -10.70
N GLU A 68 15.67 5.20 -10.08
CA GLU A 68 15.66 6.52 -9.45
C GLU A 68 15.21 6.36 -7.99
N PRO A 69 16.09 6.61 -6.99
CA PRO A 69 17.51 6.97 -7.09
C PRO A 69 18.38 5.91 -7.78
N LEU A 70 19.57 6.31 -8.26
CA LEU A 70 20.46 5.42 -9.00
C LEU A 70 20.97 4.27 -8.13
N LEU A 71 20.78 3.05 -8.63
CA LEU A 71 21.44 1.82 -8.17
C LEU A 71 22.31 1.27 -9.29
N THR A 72 23.52 0.83 -8.94
CA THR A 72 24.44 0.16 -9.87
C THR A 72 24.20 -1.35 -9.80
N VAL A 73 24.02 -2.01 -10.95
CA VAL A 73 23.89 -3.47 -11.03
C VAL A 73 25.28 -4.11 -11.09
N GLU A 74 25.54 -5.03 -10.17
CA GLU A 74 26.79 -5.81 -10.12
C GLU A 74 26.60 -7.19 -10.76
N ALA A 75 25.42 -7.79 -10.59
CA ALA A 75 25.08 -9.09 -11.16
C ALA A 75 23.57 -9.22 -11.37
N ALA A 76 23.19 -10.08 -12.32
CA ALA A 76 21.81 -10.47 -12.57
C ALA A 76 21.74 -11.99 -12.73
N GLU A 77 20.89 -12.64 -11.94
CA GLU A 77 20.71 -14.09 -11.92
C GLU A 77 19.21 -14.40 -12.07
N THR A 78 18.87 -15.38 -12.88
CA THR A 78 17.49 -15.88 -12.97
C THR A 78 17.44 -17.31 -12.47
N GLU A 79 16.58 -17.58 -11.49
CA GLU A 79 16.21 -18.91 -11.04
C GLU A 79 14.72 -19.12 -11.32
N GLU A 80 14.39 -20.11 -12.16
CA GLU A 80 13.03 -20.34 -12.66
C GLU A 80 12.43 -19.04 -13.24
N SER A 81 11.33 -18.52 -12.67
CA SER A 81 10.70 -17.26 -13.07
C SER A 81 11.07 -16.06 -12.21
N ARG A 82 12.09 -16.19 -11.35
CA ARG A 82 12.54 -15.14 -10.44
C ARG A 82 13.89 -14.56 -10.90
N LEU A 83 13.88 -13.28 -11.24
CA LEU A 83 15.08 -12.50 -11.53
C LEU A 83 15.57 -11.82 -10.25
N VAL A 84 16.83 -12.04 -9.90
CA VAL A 84 17.51 -11.41 -8.77
C VAL A 84 18.64 -10.54 -9.28
N LEU A 85 18.60 -9.25 -8.93
CA LEU A 85 19.67 -8.30 -9.21
C LEU A 85 20.47 -8.07 -7.93
N THR A 86 21.78 -8.21 -8.01
CA THR A 86 22.70 -7.67 -6.99
C THR A 86 23.03 -6.24 -7.37
N VAL A 87 22.75 -5.31 -6.46
CA VAL A 87 22.87 -3.87 -6.68
C VAL A 87 23.66 -3.20 -5.56
N SER A 88 24.11 -1.96 -5.81
CA SER A 88 24.65 -1.09 -4.77
C SER A 88 23.69 -0.97 -3.56
N PRO A 89 24.20 -0.76 -2.32
CA PRO A 89 23.37 -0.71 -1.11
C PRO A 89 22.19 0.28 -1.20
N MET A 90 21.02 -0.19 -0.78
CA MET A 90 19.80 0.62 -0.71
C MET A 90 19.65 1.33 0.65
N ALA A 91 19.11 2.54 0.63
CA ALA A 91 18.69 3.23 1.84
C ALA A 91 17.39 2.61 2.38
N VAL A 92 17.36 2.35 3.68
CA VAL A 92 16.24 1.70 4.37
C VAL A 92 14.92 2.44 4.11
N GLY A 93 13.89 1.70 3.65
CA GLY A 93 12.55 2.22 3.42
C GLY A 93 12.40 3.16 2.23
N ARG A 94 13.50 3.51 1.55
CA ARG A 94 13.47 4.45 0.43
C ARG A 94 12.87 3.82 -0.81
N GLU A 95 11.99 4.54 -1.50
CA GLU A 95 11.46 4.11 -2.80
C GLU A 95 12.54 4.23 -3.88
N TYR A 96 12.66 3.17 -4.69
CA TYR A 96 13.45 3.09 -5.90
C TYR A 96 12.51 2.75 -7.07
N ARG A 97 12.37 3.67 -8.01
CA ARG A 97 11.62 3.43 -9.26
C ARG A 97 12.52 2.74 -10.26
N CYS A 98 12.32 1.45 -10.45
CA CYS A 98 13.10 0.59 -11.32
C CYS A 98 12.48 0.53 -12.72
N ARG A 99 13.31 0.64 -13.75
CA ARG A 99 12.99 0.31 -15.14
C ARG A 99 13.90 -0.81 -15.61
N LEU A 100 13.34 -1.77 -16.34
CA LEU A 100 14.09 -2.88 -16.93
C LEU A 100 13.36 -3.45 -18.14
N THR A 101 14.12 -4.13 -19.00
CA THR A 101 13.58 -4.90 -20.13
C THR A 101 13.94 -6.36 -19.96
N VAL A 102 12.94 -7.23 -19.97
CA VAL A 102 13.11 -8.69 -19.86
C VAL A 102 12.61 -9.37 -21.13
N ARG A 103 13.13 -10.57 -21.41
CA ARG A 103 12.71 -11.41 -22.53
C ARG A 103 12.54 -12.85 -22.08
N ASP A 104 11.52 -13.53 -22.59
CA ASP A 104 11.32 -14.96 -22.37
C ASP A 104 12.16 -15.84 -23.33
N GLN A 105 11.93 -17.15 -23.30
CA GLN A 105 12.59 -18.09 -24.23
C GLN A 105 12.01 -18.07 -25.65
N ALA A 106 10.76 -17.63 -25.82
CA ALA A 106 10.09 -17.52 -27.11
C ALA A 106 10.47 -16.24 -27.89
N GLY A 107 11.17 -15.31 -27.24
CA GLY A 107 11.62 -14.04 -27.78
C GLY A 107 10.68 -12.87 -27.48
N ASN A 108 9.59 -13.07 -26.76
CA ASN A 108 8.68 -11.99 -26.36
C ASN A 108 9.37 -11.15 -25.28
N SER A 109 9.21 -9.83 -25.37
CA SER A 109 9.89 -8.89 -24.48
C SER A 109 8.89 -8.01 -23.74
N THR A 110 9.18 -7.73 -22.47
CA THR A 110 8.41 -6.82 -21.61
C THR A 110 9.33 -5.69 -21.14
N TRP A 111 8.90 -4.45 -21.41
CA TRP A 111 9.47 -3.25 -20.80
C TRP A 111 8.55 -2.82 -19.66
N LEU A 112 9.09 -2.58 -18.47
CA LEU A 112 8.28 -2.25 -17.31
C LEU A 112 8.91 -1.19 -16.42
N VAL A 113 8.06 -0.53 -15.65
CA VAL A 113 8.43 0.37 -14.56
C VAL A 113 7.72 -0.12 -13.30
N THR A 114 8.47 -0.29 -12.22
CA THR A 114 7.92 -0.70 -10.92
C THR A 114 8.68 -0.04 -9.77
N SER A 115 8.08 0.01 -8.59
CA SER A 115 8.70 0.56 -7.39
C SER A 115 9.13 -0.56 -6.45
N VAL A 116 10.35 -0.48 -5.94
CA VAL A 116 10.85 -1.31 -4.84
C VAL A 116 11.28 -0.42 -3.69
N TYR A 117 11.08 -0.87 -2.46
CA TYR A 117 11.48 -0.13 -1.27
C TYR A 117 12.72 -0.76 -0.65
N GLY A 118 13.69 0.07 -0.24
CA GLY A 118 14.93 -0.40 0.35
C GLY A 118 14.68 -1.25 1.58
N TYR A 119 15.39 -2.38 1.68
CA TYR A 119 15.17 -3.38 2.71
C TYR A 119 15.38 -2.83 4.12
N ASN A 120 14.43 -3.09 5.01
CA ASN A 120 14.56 -2.78 6.44
C ASN A 120 14.72 -4.07 7.25
N PRO A 121 15.94 -4.40 7.73
CA PRO A 121 16.16 -5.60 8.53
C PRO A 121 15.65 -5.48 9.98
N ARG A 122 15.27 -4.27 10.42
CA ARG A 122 14.96 -3.95 11.82
C ARG A 122 13.60 -3.26 11.94
N VAL A 123 12.58 -3.75 11.24
CA VAL A 123 11.21 -3.23 11.41
C VAL A 123 10.77 -3.42 12.86
N PRO A 124 10.42 -2.35 13.59
CA PRO A 124 9.95 -2.47 14.97
C PRO A 124 8.57 -3.12 15.01
N GLY A 125 8.27 -3.83 16.10
CA GLY A 125 6.89 -4.15 16.43
C GLY A 125 6.17 -2.87 16.81
N VAL A 126 5.04 -2.59 16.17
CA VAL A 126 4.22 -1.40 16.45
C VAL A 126 2.75 -1.81 16.49
N LEU A 127 1.94 -1.06 17.24
CA LEU A 127 0.48 -1.18 17.26
C LEU A 127 -0.17 0.18 17.07
N LEU A 128 -1.35 0.20 16.45
CA LEU A 128 -2.32 1.28 16.53
C LEU A 128 -2.78 1.39 17.99
N ASN A 129 -2.49 2.54 18.61
CA ASN A 129 -2.62 2.70 20.05
C ASN A 129 -3.79 3.61 20.45
N GLU A 130 -3.93 4.76 19.81
CA GLU A 130 -5.00 5.73 20.10
C GLU A 130 -5.34 6.51 18.83
N PHE A 131 -6.62 6.83 18.59
CA PHE A 131 -7.00 7.64 17.44
C PHE A 131 -8.29 8.44 17.62
N ILE A 132 -8.43 9.51 16.83
CA ILE A 132 -9.63 10.35 16.72
C ILE A 132 -10.15 10.30 15.29
N THR A 133 -11.41 9.90 15.10
CA THR A 133 -12.08 9.89 13.78
C THR A 133 -13.00 11.10 13.57
N GLN A 134 -13.33 11.83 14.64
CA GLN A 134 -14.28 12.94 14.66
C GLN A 134 -13.63 14.22 15.22
N GLY A 135 -12.49 14.60 14.63
CA GLY A 135 -11.72 15.77 15.01
C GLY A 135 -12.44 17.08 14.76
N SER A 136 -11.93 18.14 15.37
CA SER A 136 -12.41 19.51 15.27
C SER A 136 -11.32 20.41 14.67
N SER A 137 -11.61 21.71 14.54
CA SER A 137 -10.61 22.68 14.08
C SER A 137 -9.47 22.91 15.07
N THR A 138 -9.63 22.53 16.34
CA THR A 138 -8.60 22.71 17.39
C THR A 138 -8.00 21.41 17.88
N HIS A 139 -8.64 20.28 17.57
CA HIS A 139 -8.15 18.94 17.85
C HIS A 139 -8.44 18.06 16.63
N PRO A 140 -7.58 18.13 15.59
CA PRO A 140 -7.80 17.43 14.34
C PRO A 140 -7.72 15.90 14.48
N ASP A 141 -7.95 15.19 13.38
CA ASP A 141 -7.82 13.73 13.36
C ASP A 141 -6.35 13.33 13.51
N LEU A 142 -6.11 12.45 14.48
CA LEU A 142 -4.79 12.03 14.92
C LEU A 142 -4.81 10.53 15.14
N VAL A 143 -3.74 9.85 14.72
CA VAL A 143 -3.48 8.44 15.02
C VAL A 143 -2.15 8.33 15.72
N GLU A 144 -2.13 7.58 16.81
CA GLU A 144 -0.92 7.23 17.54
C GLU A 144 -0.53 5.77 17.32
N LEU A 145 0.76 5.56 17.11
CA LEU A 145 1.39 4.25 17.13
C LEU A 145 2.22 4.10 18.40
N LYS A 146 2.17 2.92 19.02
CA LYS A 146 3.04 2.53 20.13
C LYS A 146 4.11 1.58 19.65
N VAL A 147 5.38 1.91 19.91
CA VAL A 147 6.52 1.07 19.57
C VAL A 147 6.71 0.00 20.65
N LEU A 148 6.59 -1.27 20.27
CA LEU A 148 6.75 -2.41 21.17
C LEU A 148 8.19 -2.90 21.26
N THR A 149 8.93 -2.84 20.14
CA THR A 149 10.34 -3.26 20.08
C THR A 149 11.19 -2.20 19.40
N ARG A 150 12.46 -2.10 19.79
CA ARG A 150 13.41 -1.20 19.14
C ARG A 150 13.58 -1.57 17.66
N GLY A 151 13.75 -0.56 16.81
CA GLY A 151 13.90 -0.78 15.37
C GLY A 151 14.07 0.50 14.58
N ASN A 152 13.85 0.41 13.27
CA ASN A 152 13.84 1.52 12.34
C ASN A 152 12.48 1.59 11.63
N LEU A 153 11.82 2.76 11.62
CA LEU A 153 10.51 2.91 10.97
C LEU A 153 10.57 2.94 9.44
N GLY A 154 11.75 3.00 8.84
CA GLY A 154 11.92 3.22 7.41
C GLY A 154 11.13 2.21 6.58
N GLY A 155 10.20 2.74 5.78
CA GLY A 155 9.35 1.95 4.91
C GLY A 155 8.02 1.57 5.55
N LEU A 156 7.91 1.51 6.88
CA LEU A 156 6.63 1.25 7.57
C LEU A 156 5.56 2.16 6.98
N THR A 157 4.38 1.61 6.70
CA THR A 157 3.38 2.35 5.93
C THR A 157 2.01 2.24 6.56
N PHE A 158 1.43 3.41 6.80
CA PHE A 158 0.07 3.64 7.23
C PHE A 158 -0.85 3.80 6.01
N TYR A 159 -2.04 3.21 6.10
CA TYR A 159 -3.12 3.38 5.15
C TYR A 159 -4.41 3.75 5.88
N HIS A 160 -5.11 4.77 5.37
CA HIS A 160 -6.55 4.90 5.59
C HIS A 160 -7.26 4.09 4.49
N GLY A 161 -7.51 2.82 4.79
CA GLY A 161 -7.94 1.76 3.89
C GLY A 161 -6.96 0.58 3.91
N THR A 162 -6.87 -0.15 2.80
CA THR A 162 -5.95 -1.28 2.60
C THR A 162 -4.92 -0.94 1.51
N PRO A 163 -3.81 -1.69 1.38
CA PRO A 163 -2.79 -1.40 0.37
C PRO A 163 -3.31 -1.28 -1.07
N ASP A 164 -4.34 -2.04 -1.43
CA ASP A 164 -4.95 -2.03 -2.77
C ASP A 164 -6.08 -0.99 -2.91
N ARG A 165 -6.65 -0.52 -1.79
CA ARG A 165 -7.78 0.40 -1.74
C ARG A 165 -7.66 1.33 -0.55
N PHE A 166 -7.06 2.49 -0.75
CA PHE A 166 -6.86 3.50 0.29
C PHE A 166 -7.22 4.90 -0.18
N ARG A 167 -7.58 5.75 0.79
CA ARG A 167 -7.80 7.19 0.56
C ARG A 167 -6.48 7.95 0.51
N TYR A 168 -5.64 7.72 1.51
CA TYR A 168 -4.27 8.20 1.54
C TYR A 168 -3.36 7.20 2.23
N ARG A 169 -2.07 7.32 1.94
CA ARG A 169 -0.98 6.46 2.39
C ARG A 169 0.15 7.32 2.91
N PHE A 170 0.71 6.96 4.06
CA PHE A 170 1.90 7.60 4.60
C PHE A 170 2.99 6.56 4.83
N THR A 171 4.16 6.77 4.24
CA THR A 171 5.33 5.89 4.43
C THR A 171 6.34 6.60 5.29
N PHE A 172 6.64 6.01 6.45
CA PHE A 172 7.54 6.60 7.42
C PHE A 172 8.97 6.63 6.89
N PRO A 173 9.69 7.76 7.07
CA PRO A 173 11.10 7.83 6.77
C PRO A 173 11.91 6.95 7.73
N ALA A 174 13.19 6.73 7.40
CA ALA A 174 14.09 6.04 8.31
C ALA A 174 14.27 6.86 9.59
N LEU A 175 13.84 6.29 10.71
CA LEU A 175 13.98 6.83 12.06
C LEU A 175 14.23 5.67 13.01
N GLU A 176 15.28 5.77 13.82
CA GLU A 176 15.52 4.81 14.91
C GLU A 176 14.56 5.08 16.06
N VAL A 177 13.89 4.04 16.54
CA VAL A 177 12.95 4.10 17.66
C VAL A 177 13.30 3.08 18.74
N ALA A 178 13.01 3.42 19.98
CA ALA A 178 13.09 2.57 21.14
C ALA A 178 11.71 1.98 21.49
N ALA A 179 11.72 0.84 22.19
CA ALA A 179 10.50 0.31 22.78
C ALA A 179 9.92 1.30 23.80
N GLY A 180 8.62 1.57 23.73
CA GLY A 180 7.93 2.57 24.52
C GLY A 180 7.87 3.97 23.89
N ASP A 181 8.50 4.18 22.73
CA ASP A 181 8.27 5.41 21.98
C ASP A 181 6.85 5.46 21.40
N PHE A 182 6.32 6.68 21.31
CA PHE A 182 5.05 6.98 20.65
C PHE A 182 5.30 7.76 19.37
N ILE A 183 4.49 7.49 18.36
CA ILE A 183 4.54 8.13 17.05
C ILE A 183 3.17 8.71 16.77
N LEU A 184 3.09 10.02 16.58
CA LEU A 184 1.88 10.74 16.26
C LEU A 184 1.82 10.99 14.76
N LEU A 185 0.75 10.54 14.12
CA LEU A 185 0.47 10.78 12.71
C LEU A 185 -0.77 11.68 12.59
N HIS A 186 -0.51 12.95 12.33
CA HIS A 186 -1.51 13.99 12.11
C HIS A 186 -2.09 13.86 10.71
N LEU A 187 -3.40 13.64 10.63
CA LEU A 187 -4.10 13.31 9.38
C LEU A 187 -4.76 14.50 8.72
N LYS A 188 -4.74 15.66 9.37
CA LYS A 188 -5.34 16.90 8.89
C LYS A 188 -4.48 18.11 9.27
N PRO A 189 -3.29 18.26 8.65
CA PRO A 189 -2.40 19.38 8.90
C PRO A 189 -3.04 20.74 8.56
N GLU A 190 -2.58 21.79 9.24
CA GLU A 190 -2.95 23.19 8.96
C GLU A 190 -2.17 23.77 7.77
N GLY A 191 -1.10 23.11 7.33
CA GLY A 191 -0.20 23.57 6.28
C GLY A 191 0.83 24.57 6.78
N LEU A 192 1.19 24.52 8.06
CA LEU A 192 2.14 25.43 8.67
C LEU A 192 3.59 24.98 8.40
N PRO A 193 4.55 25.90 8.18
CA PRO A 193 5.96 25.52 8.00
C PRO A 193 6.61 24.81 9.19
N THR A 194 5.98 24.90 10.37
CA THR A 194 6.41 24.23 11.60
C THR A 194 5.92 22.77 11.69
N GLU A 195 4.95 22.37 10.87
CA GLU A 195 4.48 20.99 10.78
C GLU A 195 5.49 20.18 9.97
N ILE A 196 6.52 19.69 10.67
CA ILE A 196 7.61 18.93 10.08
C ILE A 196 7.58 17.49 10.57
N ASN A 197 7.93 16.57 9.67
CA ASN A 197 8.12 15.17 10.02
C ASN A 197 9.42 15.01 10.82
N GLU A 198 9.29 14.59 12.07
CA GLU A 198 10.42 14.45 12.97
C GLU A 198 11.25 13.20 12.65
N THR A 199 12.55 13.40 12.43
CA THR A 199 13.50 12.31 12.08
C THR A 199 14.73 12.29 12.98
N ALA A 200 14.75 13.13 14.02
CA ALA A 200 15.87 13.23 14.97
C ALA A 200 15.37 13.58 16.38
N GLU A 201 14.81 14.78 16.55
CA GLU A 201 14.33 15.31 17.83
C GLU A 201 12.79 15.28 17.89
N LYS A 202 12.24 15.04 19.08
CA LYS A 202 10.79 14.90 19.36
C LYS A 202 10.06 16.22 19.64
N ASP A 203 10.80 17.32 19.72
CA ASP A 203 10.27 18.65 20.06
C ASP A 203 10.53 19.66 18.94
N ALA A 204 10.80 19.17 17.74
CA ALA A 204 11.15 19.98 16.58
C ALA A 204 9.90 20.41 15.80
N SER A 205 8.83 19.62 15.85
CA SER A 205 7.56 19.91 15.21
C SER A 205 6.72 20.90 16.01
N GLY A 206 5.92 21.68 15.30
CA GLY A 206 4.84 22.47 15.87
C GLY A 206 3.55 22.21 15.11
N GLY A 207 2.48 22.90 15.48
CA GLY A 207 1.13 22.66 14.97
C GLY A 207 0.21 22.15 16.08
N LEU A 208 -1.08 22.04 15.79
CA LEU A 208 -2.07 21.53 16.75
C LEU A 208 -1.72 20.10 17.19
N ASP A 209 -1.85 19.85 18.49
CA ASP A 209 -1.61 18.56 19.14
C ASP A 209 -0.22 17.93 18.90
N SER A 210 0.77 18.72 18.44
CA SER A 210 2.19 18.31 18.47
C SER A 210 2.67 18.04 19.90
N SER A 211 3.60 17.10 20.06
CA SER A 211 3.98 16.56 21.36
C SER A 211 5.49 16.53 21.55
N PRO A 212 6.04 17.16 22.62
CA PRO A 212 7.47 17.17 22.89
C PRO A 212 8.04 15.81 23.39
N VAL A 213 7.18 14.78 23.51
CA VAL A 213 7.55 13.46 24.07
C VAL A 213 7.29 12.30 23.10
N ALA A 214 6.68 12.58 21.94
CA ALA A 214 6.42 11.63 20.87
C ALA A 214 7.05 12.13 19.56
N TYR A 215 7.15 11.28 18.54
CA TYR A 215 7.58 11.72 17.22
C TYR A 215 6.38 12.15 16.39
N ASP A 216 6.35 13.41 15.95
CA ASP A 216 5.29 13.97 15.13
C ASP A 216 5.53 13.79 13.62
N PHE A 217 4.50 13.30 12.94
CA PHE A 217 4.44 13.16 11.49
C PHE A 217 3.13 13.72 10.95
N TRP A 218 3.17 14.26 9.74
CA TRP A 218 2.06 14.97 9.13
C TRP A 218 1.79 14.39 7.75
N VAL A 219 0.55 13.95 7.52
CA VAL A 219 0.13 13.48 6.19
C VAL A 219 -0.06 14.69 5.28
N PRO A 220 0.77 14.85 4.23
CA PRO A 220 0.63 15.99 3.33
C PRO A 220 -0.75 15.98 2.67
N ASP A 221 -1.42 17.13 2.67
CA ASP A 221 -2.77 17.31 2.11
C ASP A 221 -3.83 16.33 2.69
N GLY A 222 -3.57 15.78 3.89
CA GLY A 222 -4.52 14.93 4.60
C GLY A 222 -5.79 15.70 4.98
N ASP A 223 -6.94 15.06 4.83
CA ASP A 223 -8.25 15.64 5.14
C ASP A 223 -8.96 14.99 6.33
N GLY A 224 -8.24 14.15 7.07
CA GLY A 224 -8.74 13.40 8.22
C GLY A 224 -9.32 12.02 7.88
N LEU A 225 -9.72 11.31 8.92
CA LEU A 225 -10.39 10.02 8.84
C LEU A 225 -11.86 10.21 8.47
N SER A 226 -12.47 9.12 8.00
CA SER A 226 -13.93 9.06 7.94
C SER A 226 -14.47 8.93 9.36
N GLY A 227 -15.41 9.77 9.77
CA GLY A 227 -15.95 9.73 11.14
C GLY A 227 -16.80 8.52 11.45
N ASN A 228 -17.54 8.01 10.44
CA ASN A 228 -18.54 6.97 10.66
C ASN A 228 -17.96 5.56 10.50
N ASN A 229 -17.16 5.34 9.46
CA ASN A 229 -16.69 4.01 9.12
C ASN A 229 -15.41 4.06 8.30
N GLY A 230 -14.53 3.09 8.52
CA GLY A 230 -13.26 3.02 7.83
C GLY A 230 -12.37 1.90 8.32
N VAL A 231 -11.24 1.79 7.65
CA VAL A 231 -10.19 0.82 7.94
C VAL A 231 -8.88 1.57 8.08
N ILE A 232 -8.08 1.22 9.08
CA ILE A 232 -6.71 1.70 9.25
C ILE A 232 -5.79 0.48 9.20
N VAL A 233 -4.72 0.54 8.40
CA VAL A 233 -3.75 -0.56 8.28
C VAL A 233 -2.33 -0.06 8.41
N LEU A 234 -1.54 -0.77 9.20
CA LEU A 234 -0.08 -0.66 9.23
C LEU A 234 0.54 -1.84 8.51
N THR A 235 1.55 -1.57 7.69
CA THR A 235 2.32 -2.59 6.98
C THR A 235 3.81 -2.35 7.16
N VAL A 236 4.61 -3.42 7.06
CA VAL A 236 6.08 -3.34 7.15
C VAL A 236 6.71 -2.46 6.07
N GLN A 237 6.06 -2.39 4.91
CA GLN A 237 6.40 -1.55 3.76
C GLN A 237 5.17 -1.38 2.87
N PRO A 238 5.15 -0.47 1.88
CA PRO A 238 4.00 -0.35 0.99
C PRO A 238 3.64 -1.69 0.31
N GLY A 239 2.40 -2.15 0.50
CA GLY A 239 1.94 -3.45 0.00
C GLY A 239 2.54 -4.68 0.70
N GLY A 240 3.31 -4.47 1.77
CA GLY A 240 3.93 -5.53 2.55
C GLY A 240 2.96 -6.20 3.54
N LYS A 241 3.51 -7.10 4.35
CA LYS A 241 2.79 -7.77 5.44
C LYS A 241 2.15 -6.75 6.40
N VAL A 242 0.88 -6.98 6.75
CA VAL A 242 0.17 -6.23 7.79
C VAL A 242 0.81 -6.48 9.16
N LEU A 243 1.01 -5.39 9.89
CA LEU A 243 1.52 -5.38 11.27
C LEU A 243 0.38 -5.28 12.27
N ASP A 244 -0.55 -4.36 12.03
CA ASP A 244 -1.73 -4.12 12.85
C ASP A 244 -2.81 -3.45 11.98
N ALA A 245 -4.07 -3.60 12.35
CA ALA A 245 -5.18 -3.00 11.65
C ALA A 245 -6.35 -2.72 12.59
N VAL A 246 -7.19 -1.75 12.23
CA VAL A 246 -8.44 -1.46 12.92
C VAL A 246 -9.56 -1.30 11.90
N LEU A 247 -10.67 -2.00 12.14
CA LEU A 247 -11.95 -1.78 11.47
C LEU A 247 -12.86 -1.02 12.43
N TYR A 248 -13.44 0.08 11.97
CA TYR A 248 -14.40 0.86 12.75
C TYR A 248 -15.66 1.20 11.92
N SER A 249 -16.82 1.21 12.57
CA SER A 249 -18.11 1.45 11.91
C SER A 249 -19.22 1.81 12.93
N THR A 250 -19.98 2.87 12.64
CA THR A 250 -21.25 3.20 13.33
C THR A 250 -22.45 2.43 12.77
N ARG A 251 -22.24 1.70 11.67
CA ARG A 251 -23.28 0.94 10.97
C ARG A 251 -23.49 -0.44 11.59
N THR A 252 -24.63 -1.03 11.24
CA THR A 252 -25.02 -2.41 11.55
C THR A 252 -25.40 -3.14 10.27
N SER A 253 -25.48 -4.46 10.33
CA SER A 253 -26.01 -5.30 9.25
C SER A 253 -27.46 -4.93 8.86
N GLU A 254 -28.19 -4.27 9.76
CA GLU A 254 -29.55 -3.76 9.51
C GLU A 254 -29.57 -2.35 8.88
N SER A 255 -28.42 -1.67 8.80
CA SER A 255 -28.35 -0.30 8.30
C SER A 255 -28.68 -0.17 6.81
N ASP A 256 -28.41 -1.21 6.02
CA ASP A 256 -28.86 -1.35 4.64
C ASP A 256 -28.74 -2.80 4.14
N GLU A 257 -29.52 -3.17 3.11
CA GLU A 257 -29.51 -4.52 2.52
C GLU A 257 -28.34 -4.76 1.55
N GLN A 258 -27.61 -3.71 1.15
CA GLN A 258 -26.47 -3.80 0.25
C GLN A 258 -25.18 -3.96 1.06
N TYR A 259 -24.15 -4.52 0.44
CA TYR A 259 -22.79 -4.58 1.02
C TYR A 259 -22.70 -5.10 2.47
N ARG A 260 -23.66 -5.93 2.91
CA ARG A 260 -23.82 -6.39 4.31
C ARG A 260 -23.88 -5.26 5.35
N GLY A 261 -24.49 -4.12 5.01
CA GLY A 261 -24.68 -3.00 5.94
C GLY A 261 -23.47 -2.07 6.07
N PHE A 262 -22.36 -2.30 5.36
CA PHE A 262 -21.18 -1.40 5.39
C PHE A 262 -21.40 -0.08 4.63
N GLY A 263 -22.47 0.04 3.84
CA GLY A 263 -22.82 1.25 3.09
C GLY A 263 -22.02 1.48 1.81
N SER A 264 -20.88 0.82 1.61
CA SER A 264 -20.14 0.86 0.33
C SER A 264 -19.46 -0.46 0.01
N TYR A 265 -19.28 -0.72 -1.29
CA TYR A 265 -18.54 -1.88 -1.78
C TYR A 265 -17.05 -1.84 -1.39
N ASP A 266 -16.43 -0.66 -1.44
CA ASP A 266 -15.01 -0.53 -1.12
C ASP A 266 -14.72 -0.83 0.35
N LEU A 267 -15.55 -0.36 1.28
CA LEU A 267 -15.38 -0.67 2.71
C LEU A 267 -15.60 -2.15 2.99
N LEU A 268 -16.59 -2.76 2.33
CA LEU A 268 -16.81 -4.20 2.45
C LEU A 268 -15.57 -4.99 2.02
N LEU A 269 -15.00 -4.67 0.87
CA LEU A 269 -13.79 -5.33 0.39
C LEU A 269 -12.59 -5.11 1.31
N GLN A 270 -12.43 -3.91 1.86
CA GLN A 270 -11.37 -3.62 2.84
C GLN A 270 -11.54 -4.51 4.08
N ALA A 271 -12.75 -4.60 4.64
CA ALA A 271 -13.04 -5.43 5.81
C ALA A 271 -12.82 -6.93 5.53
N GLU A 272 -13.24 -7.42 4.37
CA GLU A 272 -12.98 -8.80 3.94
C GLU A 272 -11.48 -9.08 3.79
N THR A 273 -10.73 -8.11 3.26
CA THR A 273 -9.28 -8.23 3.09
C THR A 273 -8.59 -8.39 4.44
N LEU A 274 -8.99 -7.62 5.46
CA LEU A 274 -8.44 -7.77 6.82
C LEU A 274 -8.74 -9.14 7.41
N ALA A 275 -10.00 -9.57 7.32
CA ALA A 275 -10.42 -10.87 7.83
C ALA A 275 -9.69 -12.02 7.13
N ALA A 276 -9.58 -11.98 5.81
CA ALA A 276 -8.89 -13.00 5.02
C ALA A 276 -7.38 -13.06 5.32
N GLN A 277 -6.76 -11.94 5.67
CA GLN A 277 -5.35 -11.87 6.08
C GLN A 277 -5.13 -12.24 7.56
N GLY A 278 -6.21 -12.44 8.32
CA GLY A 278 -6.14 -12.64 9.77
C GLY A 278 -5.72 -11.40 10.56
N ALA A 279 -5.72 -10.22 9.91
CA ALA A 279 -5.38 -8.94 10.53
C ALA A 279 -6.54 -8.35 11.35
N TRP A 280 -7.75 -8.89 11.19
CA TRP A 280 -8.90 -8.58 12.03
C TRP A 280 -9.72 -9.84 12.23
N GLN A 281 -9.98 -10.22 13.47
CA GLN A 281 -10.76 -11.40 13.82
C GLN A 281 -12.25 -11.06 13.81
N ILE A 282 -13.04 -11.95 13.23
CA ILE A 282 -14.49 -11.83 13.09
C ILE A 282 -15.17 -12.91 13.92
N GLU A 283 -16.37 -12.63 14.44
CA GLU A 283 -17.10 -13.57 15.28
C GLU A 283 -17.74 -14.70 14.46
N LEU A 284 -18.19 -14.39 13.25
CA LEU A 284 -18.92 -15.30 12.36
C LEU A 284 -18.12 -15.64 11.09
N GLU A 285 -18.75 -16.37 10.17
CA GLU A 285 -18.13 -16.77 8.89
C GLU A 285 -17.85 -15.59 7.95
N LEU A 286 -18.68 -14.54 8.03
CA LEU A 286 -18.61 -13.37 7.17
C LEU A 286 -18.45 -12.12 8.03
N VAL A 287 -17.58 -11.21 7.60
CA VAL A 287 -17.39 -9.92 8.25
C VAL A 287 -18.67 -9.08 8.20
N ARG A 288 -18.98 -8.43 9.32
CA ARG A 288 -20.14 -7.56 9.52
C ARG A 288 -19.71 -6.23 10.16
N PRO A 289 -20.51 -5.16 10.01
CA PRO A 289 -20.24 -3.90 10.70
C PRO A 289 -20.12 -4.05 12.22
N GLU A 290 -20.83 -5.01 12.82
CA GLU A 290 -20.78 -5.30 14.26
C GLU A 290 -19.45 -5.88 14.74
N ASP A 291 -18.59 -6.38 13.85
CA ASP A 291 -17.24 -6.84 14.18
C ASP A 291 -16.26 -5.66 14.34
N ALA A 292 -16.70 -4.44 14.00
CA ALA A 292 -15.91 -3.22 14.05
C ALA A 292 -16.02 -2.50 15.41
N VAL A 293 -15.04 -1.65 15.70
CA VAL A 293 -15.14 -0.66 16.79
C VAL A 293 -16.24 0.36 16.43
N ASN A 294 -17.20 0.61 17.30
CA ASN A 294 -18.20 1.66 17.07
C ASN A 294 -17.65 3.03 17.53
N PRO A 295 -17.41 4.00 16.64
CA PRO A 295 -16.89 5.32 16.99
C PRO A 295 -17.99 6.35 17.33
N ASP A 296 -19.26 5.99 17.47
CA ASP A 296 -20.39 6.93 17.67
C ASP A 296 -20.14 7.90 18.83
N ASP A 297 -19.60 7.40 19.94
CA ASP A 297 -19.28 8.21 21.12
C ASP A 297 -17.91 8.91 21.03
N SER A 298 -17.14 8.67 19.96
CA SER A 298 -15.87 9.37 19.74
C SER A 298 -16.12 10.84 19.41
N THR A 299 -15.25 11.72 19.88
CA THR A 299 -15.22 13.13 19.49
C THR A 299 -13.78 13.60 19.48
N ALA A 300 -13.57 14.84 19.05
CA ALA A 300 -12.30 15.55 19.16
C ALA A 300 -11.70 15.59 20.59
N THR A 301 -12.44 15.21 21.63
CA THR A 301 -11.94 15.13 23.02
C THR A 301 -12.20 13.77 23.68
N ARG A 302 -12.74 12.81 22.93
CA ARG A 302 -13.02 11.42 23.33
C ARG A 302 -12.41 10.51 22.27
N SER A 303 -11.15 10.18 22.44
CA SER A 303 -10.42 9.29 21.54
C SER A 303 -10.82 7.83 21.73
N ILE A 304 -10.48 7.01 20.74
CA ILE A 304 -10.58 5.56 20.80
C ILE A 304 -9.18 5.06 21.18
N CYS A 305 -9.07 4.42 22.34
CA CYS A 305 -7.83 3.92 22.89
C CYS A 305 -7.80 2.40 22.88
N ARG A 306 -6.65 1.83 22.58
CA ARG A 306 -6.38 0.43 22.86
C ARG A 306 -6.21 0.23 24.37
N MET A 307 -6.73 -0.86 24.93
CA MET A 307 -6.54 -1.17 26.35
C MET A 307 -5.05 -1.39 26.67
N PRO A 308 -4.47 -0.64 27.62
CA PRO A 308 -3.06 -0.82 27.96
C PRO A 308 -2.84 -2.18 28.64
N ASP A 309 -1.70 -2.80 28.33
CA ASP A 309 -1.24 -4.08 28.90
C ASP A 309 -2.15 -5.29 28.66
N ALA A 310 -3.22 -5.14 27.86
CA ALA A 310 -4.03 -6.23 27.36
C ALA A 310 -3.34 -6.92 26.15
N PRO A 311 -3.51 -8.24 25.97
CA PRO A 311 -3.07 -8.90 24.75
C PRO A 311 -3.88 -8.40 23.56
N ASP A 312 -3.21 -8.17 22.44
CA ASP A 312 -3.86 -7.85 21.16
C ASP A 312 -4.59 -9.09 20.63
N THR A 313 -5.92 -9.00 20.56
CA THR A 313 -6.77 -10.07 20.03
C THR A 313 -7.13 -9.85 18.55
N ASN A 314 -6.70 -8.71 17.98
CA ASN A 314 -7.10 -8.23 16.65
C ASN A 314 -8.62 -8.14 16.52
N THR A 315 -9.31 -7.69 17.58
CA THR A 315 -10.77 -7.51 17.58
C THR A 315 -11.14 -6.11 18.06
N LYS A 316 -12.43 -5.75 17.92
CA LYS A 316 -12.97 -4.52 18.48
C LYS A 316 -12.80 -4.42 20.01
N ASP A 317 -12.71 -5.54 20.71
CA ASP A 317 -12.64 -5.59 22.17
C ASP A 317 -11.28 -5.12 22.71
N ASP A 318 -10.30 -4.97 21.82
CA ASP A 318 -9.01 -4.36 22.15
C ASP A 318 -9.13 -2.85 22.39
N PHE A 319 -10.25 -2.22 22.00
CA PHE A 319 -10.43 -0.77 22.00
C PHE A 319 -11.62 -0.32 22.87
N HIS A 320 -11.49 0.86 23.47
CA HIS A 320 -12.55 1.56 24.19
C HIS A 320 -12.51 3.07 23.91
N ILE A 321 -13.61 3.76 24.15
CA ILE A 321 -13.67 5.22 24.06
C ILE A 321 -13.41 5.81 25.45
N VAL A 322 -12.52 6.79 25.53
CA VAL A 322 -12.20 7.49 26.78
C VAL A 322 -13.16 8.64 27.06
N PRO A 323 -13.35 9.04 28.34
CA PRO A 323 -14.12 10.23 28.69
C PRO A 323 -13.58 11.52 28.06
N THR A 324 -14.36 12.58 28.11
CA THR A 324 -13.95 13.91 27.62
C THR A 324 -12.65 14.37 28.28
N ARG A 325 -11.66 14.74 27.46
CA ARG A 325 -10.27 15.08 27.84
C ARG A 325 -9.47 13.91 28.41
N GLY A 326 -9.91 12.68 28.16
CA GLY A 326 -9.22 11.45 28.53
C GLY A 326 -8.18 10.98 27.51
N SER A 327 -7.97 11.72 26.42
CA SER A 327 -6.98 11.40 25.39
C SER A 327 -5.56 11.46 25.95
N THR A 328 -4.71 10.53 25.52
CA THR A 328 -3.41 10.24 26.15
C THR A 328 -2.24 10.22 25.17
N PHE A 329 -2.40 10.86 24.00
CA PHE A 329 -1.35 11.03 22.99
C PHE A 329 0.02 11.40 23.57
N GLY A 330 1.04 10.62 23.22
CA GLY A 330 2.42 10.67 23.67
C GLY A 330 2.70 9.95 24.99
N THR A 331 1.70 9.31 25.60
CA THR A 331 1.80 8.69 26.93
C THR A 331 1.01 7.38 27.02
N GLN A 332 1.02 6.73 28.19
CA GLN A 332 0.26 5.49 28.39
C GLN A 332 -1.24 5.74 28.30
N ASN A 333 -1.94 4.90 27.53
CA ASN A 333 -3.38 4.97 27.34
C ASN A 333 -4.17 5.01 28.66
N SER A 334 -5.20 5.85 28.69
CA SER A 334 -6.19 5.84 29.76
C SER A 334 -6.95 4.51 29.80
N VAL A 335 -7.16 3.97 31.01
CA VAL A 335 -8.03 2.82 31.28
C VAL A 335 -9.47 3.23 31.57
N GLU A 336 -9.75 4.54 31.63
CA GLU A 336 -11.11 5.03 31.87
C GLU A 336 -11.97 4.81 30.63
N VAL A 337 -13.16 4.25 30.84
CA VAL A 337 -14.13 3.97 29.78
C VAL A 337 -15.27 4.96 29.89
N TYR A 338 -15.58 5.62 28.78
CA TYR A 338 -16.77 6.47 28.66
C TYR A 338 -18.04 5.62 28.78
N ILE A 339 -18.99 6.09 29.59
CA ILE A 339 -20.31 5.51 29.75
C ILE A 339 -21.33 6.58 29.34
N PRO A 340 -22.15 6.34 28.29
CA PRO A 340 -23.13 7.30 27.77
C PRO A 340 -24.19 7.80 28.74
#